data_AF-A0A3A5KAS9-F1
#
_entry.id   AF-A0A3A5KAS9-F1
#
_cell.length_a   1.000
_cell.length_b   1.000
_cell.length_c   1.000
_cell.angle_alpha   90.00
_cell.angle_beta   90.00
_cell.angle_gamma   90.00
#
_symmetry.space_group_name_H-M   'P 1'
#
loop_
_entity.id
_entity.type
_entity.pdbx_description
1 polymer ?
#
loop_
_entity_poly.entity_id
_entity_poly.type
_entity_poly.pdbx_seq_one_letter_code
_entity_poly.pdbx_strand_id
1 'polypeptide(L)'
;MLTLKMLAEWREFEHLMRQPGDPSVPIILYRDGRTITQAKSESPDMRTADYPVVRGQPALIDFSCSLVRADVLTASGMSLIRRRPNWLRITKGWLFGTANLSARNIVSFRDHILSHGVERPLVLMIGAATRGAGTEGLYETEAFRQIAFDIYPSGHTHFIADAHQIPLASGSVDGVCIQAVLEHVINPEQVVSEISRVLRPGGLVYAETPFMQQVHEGAYDFTRFTEVGHRWLFRNFETISRGALGGPGLSLYWAAKYFLRGFTRSRWLGDVLSLPFALAPLMDGMIGEGHKIDGSNGAYFLGKLTETSISLSSIVDEYRGAQR
;
A
#
# COMPACT_ATOMS: atom_id res chain seq x y z
N MET A 1 27.55 11.17 -0.10
CA MET A 1 27.41 9.77 -0.53
C MET A 1 26.86 8.98 0.64
N LEU A 2 25.55 9.12 0.91
CA LEU A 2 24.87 8.47 2.03
C LEU A 2 24.40 7.10 1.57
N THR A 3 24.97 6.07 2.17
CA THR A 3 24.68 4.66 1.87
C THR A 3 23.22 4.37 2.21
N LEU A 4 22.37 4.27 1.19
CA LEU A 4 21.02 3.68 1.24
C LEU A 4 21.15 2.22 1.69
N LYS A 5 21.19 1.96 2.99
CA LYS A 5 21.12 0.60 3.55
C LYS A 5 20.00 0.54 4.57
N MET A 6 18.81 0.22 4.09
CA MET A 6 17.60 0.11 4.91
C MET A 6 16.69 -1.03 4.43
N LEU A 7 16.78 -1.37 3.16
CA LEU A 7 16.24 -2.59 2.59
C LEU A 7 17.11 -3.80 2.96
N ALA A 8 16.48 -4.95 3.17
CA ALA A 8 17.17 -6.21 3.44
C ALA A 8 18.10 -6.58 2.28
N GLU A 9 19.28 -7.15 2.55
CA GLU A 9 20.11 -7.69 1.48
C GLU A 9 19.43 -8.93 0.88
N TRP A 10 19.56 -9.14 -0.44
CA TRP A 10 18.94 -10.29 -1.13
C TRP A 10 19.21 -11.63 -0.44
N ARG A 11 20.43 -11.85 0.08
CA ARG A 11 20.80 -13.07 0.81
C ARG A 11 19.91 -13.36 2.03
N GLU A 12 19.29 -12.33 2.61
CA GLU A 12 18.44 -12.46 3.79
C GLU A 12 17.04 -12.98 3.47
N PHE A 13 16.59 -12.91 2.22
CA PHE A 13 15.20 -13.25 1.85
C PHE A 13 15.03 -13.94 0.49
N GLU A 14 16.07 -14.09 -0.33
CA GLU A 14 15.96 -14.71 -1.66
C GLU A 14 15.42 -16.15 -1.61
N HIS A 15 15.69 -16.87 -0.52
CA HIS A 15 15.16 -18.21 -0.25
C HIS A 15 13.63 -18.23 -0.02
N LEU A 16 13.01 -17.07 0.26
CA LEU A 16 11.57 -16.89 0.43
C LEU A 16 10.86 -16.65 -0.90
N MET A 17 11.58 -16.35 -1.98
CA MET A 17 10.97 -15.98 -3.26
C MET A 17 10.23 -17.17 -3.87
N ARG A 18 9.01 -16.93 -4.34
CA ARG A 18 8.13 -17.92 -4.96
C ARG A 18 7.54 -17.41 -6.26
N GLN A 19 7.23 -18.34 -7.15
CA GLN A 19 6.59 -18.05 -8.43
C GLN A 19 5.23 -17.36 -8.21
N PRO A 20 4.94 -16.24 -8.88
CA PRO A 20 3.60 -15.67 -8.92
C PRO A 20 2.59 -16.71 -9.40
N GLY A 21 1.49 -16.86 -8.66
CA GLY A 21 0.44 -17.84 -8.95
C GLY A 21 0.70 -19.27 -8.45
N ASP A 22 1.94 -19.63 -8.13
CA ASP A 22 2.28 -20.92 -7.52
C ASP A 22 3.34 -20.77 -6.39
N PRO A 23 2.88 -20.53 -5.14
CA PRO A 23 3.76 -20.39 -4.00
C PRO A 23 4.57 -21.63 -3.63
N SER A 24 4.34 -22.79 -4.27
CA SER A 24 5.11 -24.01 -4.03
C SER A 24 6.44 -24.02 -4.78
N VAL A 25 6.54 -23.25 -5.87
CA VAL A 25 7.71 -23.24 -6.76
C VAL A 25 8.67 -22.12 -6.37
N PRO A 26 9.95 -22.42 -6.05
CA PRO A 26 10.94 -21.40 -5.72
C PRO A 26 11.40 -20.61 -6.95
N ILE A 27 11.75 -19.34 -6.73
CA ILE A 27 12.46 -18.54 -7.72
C ILE A 27 13.96 -18.57 -7.41
N ILE A 28 14.75 -18.83 -8.44
CA ILE A 28 16.21 -18.76 -8.42
C ILE A 28 16.63 -17.42 -9.02
N LEU A 29 17.38 -16.64 -8.24
CA LEU A 29 17.93 -15.36 -8.65
C LEU A 29 19.43 -15.52 -8.96
N TYR A 30 19.83 -15.09 -10.15
CA TYR A 30 21.22 -15.01 -10.56
C TYR A 30 21.68 -13.55 -10.45
N ARG A 31 22.91 -13.34 -9.98
CA ARG A 31 23.43 -12.01 -9.70
C ARG A 31 24.89 -11.86 -10.06
N ASP A 32 25.26 -10.64 -10.44
CA ASP A 32 26.63 -10.16 -10.49
C ASP A 32 26.81 -9.04 -9.45
N GLY A 33 27.59 -9.32 -8.40
CA GLY A 33 27.68 -8.47 -7.21
C GLY A 33 26.31 -8.28 -6.53
N ARG A 34 25.80 -7.05 -6.53
CA ARG A 34 24.47 -6.67 -5.98
C ARG A 34 23.35 -6.64 -7.01
N THR A 35 23.67 -6.77 -8.29
CA THR A 35 22.71 -6.61 -9.39
C THR A 35 22.15 -7.96 -9.79
N ILE A 36 20.82 -8.08 -9.81
CA ILE A 36 20.17 -9.28 -10.37
C ILE A 36 20.34 -9.24 -11.88
N THR A 37 20.82 -10.32 -12.47
CA THR A 37 21.02 -10.47 -13.92
C THR A 37 19.97 -11.37 -14.57
N GLN A 38 19.42 -12.31 -13.79
CA GLN A 38 18.39 -13.23 -14.26
C GLN A 38 17.54 -13.72 -13.08
N ALA A 39 16.28 -14.01 -13.33
CA ALA A 39 15.37 -14.64 -12.39
C ALA A 39 14.58 -15.72 -13.10
N LYS A 40 14.53 -16.92 -12.51
CA LYS A 40 13.84 -18.09 -13.08
C LYS A 40 13.06 -18.84 -12.02
N SER A 41 12.01 -19.55 -12.42
CA SER A 41 11.46 -20.66 -11.65
C SER A 41 11.40 -21.92 -12.49
N GLU A 42 11.57 -23.07 -11.85
CA GLU A 42 11.43 -24.38 -12.48
C GLU A 42 10.43 -25.19 -11.67
N SER A 43 9.29 -25.46 -12.31
CA SER A 43 8.19 -26.23 -11.72
C SER A 43 8.47 -27.74 -11.76
N PRO A 44 7.78 -28.55 -10.92
CA PRO A 44 7.97 -30.00 -10.89
C PRO A 44 7.71 -30.71 -12.24
N ASP A 45 6.91 -30.11 -13.13
CA ASP A 45 6.66 -30.59 -14.49
C ASP A 45 7.64 -30.03 -15.53
N MET A 46 8.81 -29.54 -15.08
CA MET A 46 9.90 -29.00 -15.90
C MET A 46 9.52 -27.77 -16.75
N ARG A 47 8.42 -27.07 -16.44
CA ARG A 47 8.16 -25.76 -17.05
C ARG A 47 9.01 -24.72 -16.38
N THR A 48 9.88 -24.10 -17.17
CA THR A 48 10.70 -22.97 -16.73
C THR A 48 9.97 -21.67 -17.02
N ALA A 49 9.82 -20.80 -16.03
CA ALA A 49 9.41 -19.41 -16.23
C ALA A 49 10.62 -18.50 -16.10
N ASP A 50 10.85 -17.66 -17.10
CA ASP A 50 11.88 -16.62 -17.11
C ASP A 50 11.24 -15.27 -16.80
N TYR A 51 11.81 -14.53 -15.86
CA TYR A 51 11.33 -13.21 -15.48
C TYR A 51 12.26 -12.12 -16.02
N PRO A 52 11.76 -11.09 -16.71
CA PRO A 52 12.60 -10.04 -17.24
C PRO A 52 13.21 -9.21 -16.10
N VAL A 53 14.44 -8.75 -16.30
CA VAL A 53 15.12 -7.84 -15.37
C VAL A 53 15.07 -6.44 -15.94
N VAL A 54 14.45 -5.51 -15.20
CA VAL A 54 14.30 -4.11 -15.60
C VAL A 54 15.05 -3.24 -14.60
N ARG A 55 16.09 -2.52 -15.08
CA ARG A 55 16.96 -1.67 -14.24
C ARG A 55 17.58 -2.42 -13.04
N GLY A 56 17.97 -3.67 -13.25
CA GLY A 56 18.56 -4.52 -12.20
C GLY A 56 17.56 -5.07 -11.17
N GLN A 57 16.25 -4.87 -11.38
CA GLN A 57 15.18 -5.44 -10.57
C GLN A 57 14.45 -6.53 -11.37
N PRO A 58 14.30 -7.75 -10.83
CA PRO A 58 13.51 -8.78 -11.50
C PRO A 58 12.03 -8.40 -11.47
N ALA A 59 11.34 -8.59 -12.60
CA ALA A 59 9.89 -8.40 -12.71
C ALA A 59 9.17 -9.73 -12.54
N LEU A 60 8.83 -10.03 -11.30
CA LEU A 60 8.21 -11.26 -10.84
C LEU A 60 6.69 -11.12 -10.95
N ILE A 61 6.21 -11.12 -12.19
CA ILE A 61 4.79 -10.96 -12.54
C ILE A 61 4.39 -12.10 -13.48
N ASP A 62 3.26 -12.75 -13.20
CA ASP A 62 2.54 -13.51 -14.22
C ASP A 62 1.76 -12.53 -15.11
N PHE A 63 2.34 -12.20 -16.25
CA PHE A 63 1.75 -11.23 -17.18
C PHE A 63 0.44 -11.71 -17.83
N SER A 64 0.10 -13.00 -17.72
CA SER A 64 -1.18 -13.52 -18.23
C SER A 64 -2.37 -13.14 -17.34
N CYS A 65 -2.11 -12.85 -16.07
CA CYS A 65 -3.10 -12.53 -15.05
C CYS A 65 -2.95 -11.11 -14.47
N SER A 66 -2.10 -10.26 -15.07
CA SER A 66 -1.82 -8.90 -14.59
C SER A 66 -2.26 -7.84 -15.60
N LEU A 67 -2.64 -6.66 -15.09
CA LEU A 67 -2.82 -5.46 -15.92
C LEU A 67 -1.47 -4.89 -16.40
N VAL A 68 -0.37 -5.24 -15.74
CA VAL A 68 0.96 -4.82 -16.16
C VAL A 68 1.29 -5.55 -17.45
N ARG A 69 1.74 -4.79 -18.46
CA ARG A 69 2.13 -5.33 -19.75
C ARG A 69 3.64 -5.48 -19.85
N ALA A 70 4.11 -6.67 -20.24
CA ALA A 70 5.53 -6.98 -20.34
C ALA A 70 6.28 -6.10 -21.36
N ASP A 71 5.68 -5.85 -22.53
CA ASP A 71 6.25 -5.00 -23.58
C ASP A 71 6.40 -3.55 -23.10
N VAL A 72 5.43 -3.06 -22.35
CA VAL A 72 5.46 -1.69 -21.84
C VAL A 72 6.45 -1.55 -20.68
N LEU A 73 6.50 -2.52 -19.78
CA LEU A 73 7.43 -2.52 -18.64
C LEU A 73 8.90 -2.52 -19.11
N THR A 74 9.20 -3.36 -20.09
CA THR A 74 10.55 -3.51 -20.65
C THR A 74 10.96 -2.32 -21.53
N ALA A 75 10.05 -1.80 -22.37
CA ALA A 75 10.34 -0.67 -23.26
C ALA A 75 10.48 0.67 -22.53
N SER A 76 9.64 0.92 -21.52
CA SER A 76 9.59 2.23 -20.86
C SER A 76 10.69 2.39 -19.83
N GLY A 77 11.03 1.32 -19.11
CA GLY A 77 11.89 1.34 -17.91
C GLY A 77 11.45 2.35 -16.83
N MET A 78 10.33 3.03 -17.01
CA MET A 78 9.82 4.14 -16.22
C MET A 78 8.34 3.89 -15.96
N SER A 79 7.85 4.39 -14.83
CA SER A 79 6.41 4.47 -14.58
C SER A 79 5.72 5.17 -15.75
N LEU A 80 4.79 4.48 -16.41
CA LEU A 80 3.95 5.03 -17.49
C LEU A 80 3.18 6.27 -17.01
N ILE A 81 2.88 6.30 -15.71
CA ILE A 81 2.36 7.47 -15.03
C ILE A 81 3.56 8.30 -14.58
N ARG A 82 3.79 9.44 -15.24
CA ARG A 82 4.80 10.42 -14.81
C ARG A 82 4.39 11.01 -13.46
N ARG A 83 4.71 10.33 -12.36
CA ARG A 83 4.56 10.82 -10.99
C ARG A 83 5.53 12.00 -10.81
N ARG A 84 5.02 13.23 -10.91
CA ARG A 84 5.83 14.41 -10.57
C ARG A 84 6.08 14.38 -9.06
N PRO A 85 7.32 14.53 -8.57
CA PRO A 85 7.59 14.75 -7.17
C PRO A 85 7.00 16.12 -6.82
N ASN A 86 5.75 16.12 -6.34
CA ASN A 86 5.09 17.34 -5.97
C ASN A 86 5.24 17.49 -4.46
N TRP A 87 6.31 18.15 -4.04
CA TRP A 87 6.49 18.63 -2.66
C TRP A 87 5.24 19.38 -2.15
N LEU A 88 4.46 19.99 -3.05
CA LEU A 88 3.11 20.54 -2.81
C LEU A 88 2.05 19.52 -2.35
N ARG A 89 2.16 18.23 -2.69
CA ARG A 89 1.27 17.15 -2.22
C ARG A 89 1.59 16.77 -0.77
N ILE A 90 2.87 16.66 -0.46
CA ILE A 90 3.38 16.36 0.89
C ILE A 90 3.05 17.53 1.82
N THR A 91 3.45 18.76 1.47
CA THR A 91 3.15 19.96 2.27
C THR A 91 1.66 20.19 2.49
N LYS A 92 0.78 19.90 1.52
CA LYS A 92 -0.68 19.97 1.70
C LYS A 92 -1.23 18.88 2.63
N GLY A 93 -0.71 17.64 2.55
CA GLY A 93 -1.08 16.58 3.50
C GLY A 93 -0.68 16.91 4.94
N TRP A 94 0.44 17.61 5.13
CA TRP A 94 0.88 18.12 6.42
C TRP A 94 0.00 19.29 6.91
N LEU A 95 -0.33 20.25 6.04
CA LEU A 95 -1.21 21.38 6.35
C LEU A 95 -2.62 20.94 6.78
N PHE A 96 -3.14 19.87 6.18
CA PHE A 96 -4.49 19.35 6.46
C PHE A 96 -4.50 18.14 7.42
N GLY A 97 -3.37 17.85 8.08
CA GLY A 97 -3.26 16.90 9.19
C GLY A 97 -3.31 15.41 8.82
N THR A 98 -3.69 15.02 7.60
CA THR A 98 -3.74 13.61 7.20
C THR A 98 -2.36 12.96 7.20
N ALA A 99 -1.32 13.67 6.74
CA ALA A 99 0.04 13.15 6.79
C ALA A 99 0.53 12.91 8.23
N ASN A 100 0.09 13.74 9.19
CA ASN A 100 0.43 13.56 10.60
C ASN A 100 -0.27 12.33 11.18
N LEU A 101 -1.53 12.08 10.81
CA LEU A 101 -2.26 10.89 11.24
C LEU A 101 -1.66 9.61 10.67
N SER A 102 -1.39 9.57 9.36
CA SER A 102 -0.67 8.46 8.71
C SER A 102 0.67 8.20 9.39
N ALA A 103 1.46 9.24 9.66
CA ALA A 103 2.74 9.09 10.37
C ALA A 103 2.58 8.51 11.78
N ARG A 104 1.58 8.95 12.55
CA ARG A 104 1.29 8.39 13.88
C ARG A 104 0.87 6.91 13.79
N ASN A 105 0.05 6.57 12.81
CA ASN A 105 -0.40 5.19 12.60
C ASN A 105 0.75 4.28 12.16
N ILE A 106 1.64 4.77 11.30
CA ILE A 106 2.86 4.06 10.90
C ILE A 106 3.78 3.84 12.10
N VAL A 107 3.96 4.83 12.97
CA VAL A 107 4.68 4.68 14.23
C VAL A 107 4.02 3.63 15.11
N SER A 108 2.69 3.64 15.22
CA SER A 108 1.95 2.61 15.96
C SER A 108 2.18 1.21 15.39
N PHE A 109 2.11 1.04 14.07
CA PHE A 109 2.41 -0.23 13.40
C PHE A 109 3.84 -0.70 13.70
N ARG A 110 4.81 0.20 13.58
CA ARG A 110 6.23 -0.05 13.90
C ARG A 110 6.39 -0.54 15.34
N ASP A 111 5.80 0.17 16.29
CA ASP A 111 5.94 -0.14 17.72
C ASP A 111 5.25 -1.48 18.06
N HIS A 112 4.14 -1.81 17.40
CA HIS A 112 3.54 -3.15 17.52
C HIS A 112 4.45 -4.23 16.93
N ILE A 113 5.03 -4.04 15.73
CA ILE A 113 5.98 -5.01 15.15
C ILE A 113 7.15 -5.28 16.10
N LEU A 114 7.71 -4.23 16.70
CA LEU A 114 8.85 -4.35 17.60
C LEU A 114 8.50 -5.00 18.95
N SER A 115 7.23 -4.95 19.37
CA SER A 115 6.78 -5.59 20.62
C SER A 115 6.38 -7.06 20.45
N HIS A 116 6.32 -7.59 19.22
CA HIS A 116 5.91 -8.98 18.95
C HIS A 116 6.97 -10.05 19.31
N GLY A 117 8.08 -9.65 19.94
CA GLY A 117 9.09 -10.59 20.46
C GLY A 117 9.88 -11.35 19.39
N VAL A 118 9.70 -11.02 18.11
CA VAL A 118 10.48 -11.57 16.99
C VAL A 118 11.81 -10.81 16.90
N GLU A 119 12.91 -11.54 16.93
CA GLU A 119 14.23 -10.96 16.69
C GLU A 119 14.36 -10.51 15.23
N ARG A 120 14.60 -9.21 15.03
CA ARG A 120 14.75 -8.55 13.72
C ARG A 120 13.65 -8.94 12.71
N PRO A 121 12.38 -8.52 12.95
CA PRO A 121 11.22 -8.87 12.14
C PRO A 121 11.42 -8.57 10.65
N LEU A 122 10.68 -9.23 9.78
CA LEU A 122 10.67 -8.98 8.34
C LEU A 122 9.35 -8.30 7.93
N VAL A 123 9.46 -7.06 7.46
CA VAL A 123 8.33 -6.22 7.05
C VAL A 123 8.28 -6.11 5.52
N LEU A 124 7.11 -6.36 4.94
CA LEU A 124 6.84 -6.22 3.51
C LEU A 124 6.15 -4.89 3.22
N MET A 125 6.74 -4.09 2.34
CA MET A 125 6.21 -2.82 1.83
C MET A 125 5.62 -3.04 0.44
N ILE A 126 4.30 -2.90 0.30
CA ILE A 126 3.58 -3.04 -0.97
C ILE A 126 3.28 -1.64 -1.53
N GLY A 127 3.58 -1.39 -2.80
CA GLY A 127 3.39 -0.08 -3.44
C GLY A 127 4.50 0.91 -3.11
N ALA A 128 5.73 0.42 -2.96
CA ALA A 128 6.86 1.17 -2.41
C ALA A 128 7.58 2.07 -3.43
N ALA A 129 7.08 2.26 -4.67
CA ALA A 129 7.80 3.07 -5.67
C ALA A 129 8.01 4.52 -5.22
N THR A 130 7.10 5.04 -4.40
CA THR A 130 7.23 6.35 -3.75
C THR A 130 6.97 6.21 -2.25
N ARG A 131 7.74 6.93 -1.43
CA ARG A 131 7.50 6.98 0.01
C ARG A 131 6.14 7.63 0.29
N GLY A 132 5.29 6.90 1.02
CA GLY A 132 4.03 7.39 1.54
C GLY A 132 4.27 8.26 2.79
N ALA A 133 3.27 9.05 3.18
CA ALA A 133 3.40 9.95 4.32
C ALA A 133 3.67 9.18 5.61
N GLY A 134 4.80 9.46 6.26
CA GLY A 134 5.19 8.85 7.54
C GLY A 134 5.92 7.52 7.41
N THR A 135 5.99 6.95 6.20
CA THR A 135 6.72 5.69 5.95
C THR A 135 8.23 5.84 6.08
N GLU A 136 8.75 7.07 6.12
CA GLU A 136 10.16 7.37 6.39
C GLU A 136 10.65 6.69 7.67
N GLY A 137 9.82 6.71 8.72
CA GLY A 137 10.14 6.06 9.99
C GLY A 137 10.22 4.54 9.89
N LEU A 138 9.56 3.90 8.91
CA LEU A 138 9.73 2.46 8.66
C LEU A 138 11.06 2.22 7.96
N TYR A 139 11.32 2.95 6.87
CA TYR A 139 12.58 2.84 6.14
C TYR A 139 13.79 3.07 7.06
N GLU A 140 13.74 4.06 7.94
CA GLU A 140 14.84 4.44 8.86
C GLU A 140 15.03 3.50 10.07
N THR A 141 14.13 2.54 10.29
CA THR A 141 14.24 1.63 11.44
C THR A 141 15.14 0.44 11.13
N GLU A 142 16.31 0.39 11.78
CA GLU A 142 17.26 -0.74 11.67
C GLU A 142 16.82 -2.00 12.44
N ALA A 143 15.86 -1.85 13.35
CA ALA A 143 15.40 -2.93 14.23
C ALA A 143 14.58 -4.02 13.52
N PHE A 144 14.14 -3.80 12.27
CA PHE A 144 13.57 -4.83 11.41
C PHE A 144 14.13 -4.76 9.99
N ARG A 145 13.99 -5.86 9.26
CA ARG A 145 14.37 -6.02 7.86
C ARG A 145 13.17 -5.65 6.98
N GLN A 146 13.45 -5.09 5.81
CA GLN A 146 12.40 -4.63 4.90
C GLN A 146 12.54 -5.25 3.53
N ILE A 147 11.46 -5.81 3.00
CA ILE A 147 11.28 -6.17 1.60
C ILE A 147 10.28 -5.18 1.01
N ALA A 148 10.49 -4.77 -0.24
CA ALA A 148 9.68 -3.73 -0.84
C ALA A 148 9.50 -4.01 -2.33
N PHE A 149 8.27 -3.88 -2.83
CA PHE A 149 7.97 -3.99 -4.25
C PHE A 149 6.87 -3.01 -4.68
N ASP A 150 6.80 -2.81 -6.00
CA ASP A 150 5.77 -2.04 -6.69
C ASP A 150 5.64 -2.62 -8.11
N ILE A 151 4.62 -2.21 -8.87
CA ILE A 151 4.53 -2.50 -10.30
C ILE A 151 5.49 -1.62 -11.13
N TYR A 152 6.07 -0.58 -10.51
CA TYR A 152 7.05 0.31 -11.13
C TYR A 152 8.44 0.18 -10.48
N PRO A 153 9.53 0.11 -11.27
CA PRO A 153 10.89 0.09 -10.71
C PRO A 153 11.23 1.41 -10.01
N SER A 154 11.84 1.33 -8.83
CA SER A 154 12.31 2.51 -8.08
C SER A 154 13.53 2.21 -7.21
N GLY A 155 14.23 3.22 -6.73
CA GLY A 155 15.32 3.05 -5.75
C GLY A 155 14.87 2.56 -4.36
N HIS A 156 13.55 2.37 -4.15
CA HIS A 156 12.95 1.93 -2.90
C HIS A 156 12.38 0.50 -2.98
N THR A 157 12.51 -0.17 -4.12
CA THR A 157 11.97 -1.52 -4.37
C THR A 157 13.10 -2.51 -4.67
N HIS A 158 12.92 -3.75 -4.26
CA HIS A 158 13.80 -4.87 -4.60
C HIS A 158 13.46 -5.45 -5.97
N PHE A 159 12.17 -5.67 -6.18
CA PHE A 159 11.64 -6.32 -7.37
C PHE A 159 10.34 -5.64 -7.80
N ILE A 160 9.96 -5.90 -9.05
CA ILE A 160 8.68 -5.48 -9.60
C ILE A 160 7.72 -6.66 -9.46
N ALA A 161 6.54 -6.44 -8.88
CA ALA A 161 5.54 -7.49 -8.71
C ALA A 161 4.10 -6.94 -8.66
N ASP A 162 3.15 -7.82 -8.97
CA ASP A 162 1.71 -7.57 -8.83
C ASP A 162 1.23 -8.12 -7.48
N ALA A 163 0.56 -7.29 -6.68
CA ALA A 163 0.12 -7.66 -5.35
C ALA A 163 -0.99 -8.73 -5.35
N HIS A 164 -1.62 -9.01 -6.50
CA HIS A 164 -2.56 -10.13 -6.65
C HIS A 164 -1.88 -11.51 -6.54
N GLN A 165 -0.56 -11.56 -6.70
CA GLN A 165 0.26 -12.78 -6.62
C GLN A 165 1.63 -12.41 -6.03
N ILE A 166 1.69 -12.23 -4.71
CA ILE A 166 2.91 -11.79 -4.02
C ILE A 166 3.97 -12.90 -4.13
N PRO A 167 5.16 -12.63 -4.71
CA PRO A 167 6.16 -13.66 -5.01
C PRO A 167 7.00 -14.05 -3.78
N LEU A 168 6.34 -14.30 -2.66
CA LEU A 168 6.92 -14.71 -1.38
C LEU A 168 6.22 -15.96 -0.85
N ALA A 169 6.96 -16.76 -0.10
CA ALA A 169 6.45 -17.94 0.58
C ALA A 169 5.34 -17.58 1.59
N SER A 170 4.43 -18.52 1.83
CA SER A 170 3.43 -18.36 2.88
C SER A 170 4.08 -18.29 4.26
N GLY A 171 3.52 -17.52 5.20
CA GLY A 171 4.04 -17.42 6.57
C GLY A 171 5.50 -16.95 6.66
N SER A 172 5.92 -16.06 5.76
CA SER A 172 7.31 -15.65 5.61
C SER A 172 7.63 -14.26 6.17
N VAL A 173 6.63 -13.39 6.34
CA VAL A 173 6.81 -12.02 6.85
C VAL A 173 6.04 -11.80 8.15
N ASP A 174 6.56 -10.91 9.00
CA ASP A 174 6.00 -10.60 10.32
C ASP A 174 5.05 -9.38 10.25
N GLY A 175 5.23 -8.52 9.24
CA GLY A 175 4.40 -7.34 9.03
C GLY A 175 4.23 -6.99 7.55
N VAL A 176 3.10 -6.38 7.21
CA VAL A 176 2.81 -5.83 5.89
C VAL A 176 2.33 -4.39 6.01
N CYS A 177 2.89 -3.49 5.21
CA CYS A 177 2.39 -2.12 5.04
C CYS A 177 1.94 -1.93 3.59
N ILE A 178 0.68 -1.56 3.40
CA ILE A 178 0.04 -1.32 2.09
C ILE A 178 -0.73 0.01 2.09
N GLN A 179 -0.05 1.09 1.74
CA GLN A 179 -0.59 2.44 1.83
C GLN A 179 -1.00 2.99 0.46
N ALA A 180 -2.28 3.31 0.28
CA ALA A 180 -2.82 3.89 -0.96
C ALA A 180 -2.50 3.02 -2.21
N VAL A 181 -2.83 1.73 -2.11
CA VAL A 181 -2.63 0.72 -3.17
C VAL A 181 -3.91 -0.02 -3.50
N LEU A 182 -4.75 -0.36 -2.51
CA LEU A 182 -5.91 -1.23 -2.71
C LEU A 182 -7.00 -0.58 -3.58
N GLU A 183 -7.01 0.74 -3.72
CA GLU A 183 -7.84 1.46 -4.69
C GLU A 183 -7.37 1.28 -6.14
N HIS A 184 -6.10 0.93 -6.34
CA HIS A 184 -5.43 0.81 -7.63
C HIS A 184 -5.34 -0.64 -8.13
N VAL A 185 -6.01 -1.58 -7.46
CA VAL A 185 -6.08 -2.99 -7.85
C VAL A 185 -7.51 -3.38 -8.21
N ILE A 186 -7.67 -4.31 -9.16
CA ILE A 186 -8.98 -4.76 -9.64
C ILE A 186 -9.68 -5.65 -8.60
N ASN A 187 -8.94 -6.56 -7.97
CA ASN A 187 -9.47 -7.50 -6.99
C ASN A 187 -8.79 -7.30 -5.62
N PRO A 188 -9.20 -6.26 -4.86
CA PRO A 188 -8.59 -5.96 -3.55
C PRO A 188 -8.74 -7.11 -2.55
N GLU A 189 -9.82 -7.91 -2.62
CA GLU A 189 -9.97 -9.11 -1.78
C GLU A 189 -8.87 -10.15 -2.03
N GLN A 190 -8.47 -10.35 -3.29
CA GLN A 190 -7.37 -11.25 -3.63
C GLN A 190 -6.05 -10.73 -3.08
N VAL A 191 -5.79 -9.42 -3.18
CA VAL A 191 -4.59 -8.82 -2.60
C VAL A 191 -4.55 -9.00 -1.09
N VAL A 192 -5.66 -8.78 -0.37
CA VAL A 192 -5.72 -9.01 1.08
C VAL A 192 -5.59 -10.48 1.44
N SER A 193 -6.10 -11.40 0.61
CA SER A 193 -5.86 -12.83 0.77
C SER A 193 -4.37 -13.17 0.62
N GLU A 194 -3.66 -12.57 -0.35
CA GLU A 194 -2.22 -12.75 -0.51
C GLU A 194 -1.43 -12.17 0.68
N ILE A 195 -1.86 -11.03 1.22
CA ILE A 195 -1.31 -10.45 2.46
C ILE A 195 -1.46 -11.44 3.61
N SER A 196 -2.66 -11.99 3.83
CA SER A 196 -2.88 -13.03 4.84
C SER A 196 -2.00 -14.26 4.61
N ARG A 197 -1.80 -14.67 3.35
CA ARG A 197 -0.98 -15.83 2.99
C ARG A 197 0.50 -15.63 3.37
N VAL A 198 1.08 -14.49 3.02
CA VAL A 198 2.52 -14.23 3.27
C VAL A 198 2.82 -13.90 4.73
N LEU A 199 1.84 -13.37 5.47
CA LEU A 199 1.98 -13.12 6.90
C LEU A 199 2.10 -14.43 7.69
N ARG A 200 3.00 -14.42 8.68
CA ARG A 200 3.03 -15.44 9.73
C ARG A 200 1.75 -15.40 10.57
N PRO A 201 1.38 -16.50 11.24
CA PRO A 201 0.34 -16.46 12.26
C PRO A 201 0.61 -15.35 13.27
N GLY A 202 -0.38 -14.50 13.52
CA GLY A 202 -0.22 -13.32 14.39
C GLY A 202 0.56 -12.15 13.78
N GLY A 203 0.94 -12.21 12.51
CA GLY A 203 1.59 -11.10 11.80
C GLY A 203 0.64 -9.91 11.61
N LEU A 204 1.21 -8.73 11.43
CA LEU A 204 0.46 -7.47 11.40
C LEU A 204 0.26 -6.93 9.98
N VAL A 205 -0.86 -6.25 9.74
CA VAL A 205 -1.09 -5.45 8.54
C VAL A 205 -1.46 -4.03 8.88
N TYR A 206 -0.82 -3.08 8.20
CA TYR A 206 -1.24 -1.68 8.13
C TYR A 206 -1.71 -1.35 6.71
N ALA A 207 -2.91 -0.78 6.58
CA ALA A 207 -3.50 -0.41 5.30
C ALA A 207 -4.17 0.97 5.34
N GLU A 208 -4.11 1.69 4.23
CA GLU A 208 -4.84 2.95 4.01
C GLU A 208 -5.51 2.94 2.63
N THR A 209 -6.75 3.44 2.54
CA THR A 209 -7.50 3.58 1.28
C THR A 209 -8.36 4.85 1.23
N PRO A 210 -8.67 5.37 0.03
CA PRO A 210 -9.58 6.49 -0.17
C PRO A 210 -11.05 6.10 0.01
N PHE A 211 -11.85 7.07 0.48
CA PHE A 211 -13.31 7.00 0.55
C PHE A 211 -13.98 8.10 -0.29
N MET A 212 -14.14 9.32 0.26
CA MET A 212 -14.73 10.45 -0.49
C MET A 212 -13.70 11.25 -1.32
N GLN A 213 -12.44 10.82 -1.35
CA GLN A 213 -11.44 11.40 -2.24
C GLN A 213 -11.78 11.16 -3.72
N GLN A 214 -11.65 12.20 -4.55
CA GLN A 214 -11.89 12.06 -6.00
C GLN A 214 -10.83 11.21 -6.68
N VAL A 215 -11.21 10.71 -7.86
CA VAL A 215 -10.35 9.92 -8.76
C VAL A 215 -8.97 10.56 -8.91
N HIS A 216 -7.95 9.75 -8.69
CA HIS A 216 -6.54 10.08 -8.88
C HIS A 216 -5.85 8.94 -9.65
N GLU A 217 -4.68 9.17 -10.22
CA GLU A 217 -4.02 8.20 -11.14
C GLU A 217 -4.86 7.74 -12.37
N GLY A 218 -6.00 8.40 -12.63
CA GLY A 218 -6.75 8.27 -13.87
C GLY A 218 -7.50 6.93 -13.97
N ALA A 219 -7.26 6.20 -15.06
CA ALA A 219 -7.93 4.93 -15.33
C ALA A 219 -7.51 3.78 -14.40
N TYR A 220 -6.51 4.00 -13.55
CA TYR A 220 -5.96 2.99 -12.64
C TYR A 220 -6.49 3.13 -11.21
N ASP A 221 -7.71 3.65 -11.06
CA ASP A 221 -8.31 3.95 -9.76
C ASP A 221 -9.73 3.39 -9.72
N PHE A 222 -9.84 2.21 -9.14
CA PHE A 222 -10.93 1.26 -9.37
C PHE A 222 -11.95 1.23 -8.23
N THR A 223 -11.50 1.37 -6.97
CA THR A 223 -12.34 1.05 -5.80
C THR A 223 -12.26 2.10 -4.69
N ARG A 224 -13.36 2.34 -3.99
CA ARG A 224 -13.45 3.15 -2.77
C ARG A 224 -14.00 2.33 -1.63
N PHE A 225 -13.49 2.54 -0.42
CA PHE A 225 -13.94 1.83 0.77
C PHE A 225 -14.51 2.80 1.80
N THR A 226 -15.74 2.56 2.24
CA THR A 226 -16.19 3.08 3.54
C THR A 226 -15.36 2.44 4.64
N GLU A 227 -15.33 3.03 5.84
CA GLU A 227 -14.57 2.47 6.97
C GLU A 227 -15.00 1.04 7.33
N VAL A 228 -16.32 0.75 7.36
CA VAL A 228 -16.82 -0.60 7.65
C VAL A 228 -16.59 -1.57 6.47
N GLY A 229 -16.64 -1.10 5.23
CA GLY A 229 -16.27 -1.89 4.05
C GLY A 229 -14.78 -2.26 4.06
N HIS A 230 -13.93 -1.31 4.48
CA HIS A 230 -12.51 -1.55 4.71
C HIS A 230 -12.31 -2.57 5.85
N ARG A 231 -13.08 -2.47 6.94
CA ARG A 231 -13.06 -3.47 8.01
C ARG A 231 -13.43 -4.87 7.51
N TRP A 232 -14.44 -4.99 6.65
CA TRP A 232 -14.86 -6.25 6.03
C TRP A 232 -13.79 -6.84 5.10
N LEU A 233 -13.09 -6.00 4.34
CA LEU A 233 -11.97 -6.43 3.50
C LEU A 233 -10.90 -7.15 4.35
N PHE A 234 -10.64 -6.65 5.56
CA PHE A 234 -9.73 -7.25 6.54
C PHE A 234 -10.44 -8.17 7.57
N ARG A 235 -11.56 -8.82 7.22
CA ARG A 235 -12.35 -9.67 8.13
C ARG A 235 -11.57 -10.77 8.86
N ASN A 236 -10.47 -11.25 8.29
CA ASN A 236 -9.58 -12.27 8.88
C ASN A 236 -8.49 -11.70 9.81
N PHE A 237 -8.64 -10.43 10.21
CA PHE A 237 -7.71 -9.74 11.08
C PHE A 237 -8.43 -9.24 12.33
N GLU A 238 -7.86 -9.48 13.50
CA GLU A 238 -8.25 -8.83 14.74
C GLU A 238 -7.89 -7.34 14.65
N THR A 239 -8.82 -6.45 15.00
CA THR A 239 -8.58 -5.01 14.91
C THR A 239 -7.73 -4.54 16.08
N ILE A 240 -6.60 -3.89 15.79
CA ILE A 240 -5.82 -3.13 16.79
C ILE A 240 -6.28 -1.67 16.77
N SER A 241 -6.36 -1.06 15.58
CA SER A 241 -6.83 0.31 15.40
C SER A 241 -7.40 0.49 14.00
N ARG A 242 -8.44 1.30 13.85
CA ARG A 242 -9.04 1.68 12.57
C ARG A 242 -9.83 2.96 12.75
N GLY A 243 -9.98 3.73 11.68
CA GLY A 243 -10.69 5.00 11.72
C GLY A 243 -10.59 5.80 10.44
N ALA A 244 -10.97 7.07 10.52
CA ALA A 244 -10.96 7.99 9.39
C ALA A 244 -9.55 8.50 9.07
N LEU A 245 -9.23 8.63 7.78
CA LEU A 245 -8.12 9.44 7.28
C LEU A 245 -8.69 10.73 6.69
N GLY A 246 -8.52 11.83 7.44
CA GLY A 246 -9.17 13.10 7.11
C GLY A 246 -10.67 13.08 7.39
N GLY A 247 -11.26 14.25 7.61
CA GLY A 247 -12.67 14.38 7.94
C GLY A 247 -13.51 14.96 6.77
N PRO A 248 -14.79 15.24 7.04
CA PRO A 248 -15.70 15.85 6.06
C PRO A 248 -15.22 17.21 5.55
N GLY A 249 -14.44 17.96 6.32
CA GLY A 249 -13.83 19.21 5.88
C GLY A 249 -12.82 19.00 4.76
N LEU A 250 -11.95 17.98 4.88
CA LEU A 250 -11.06 17.59 3.79
C LEU A 250 -11.84 17.10 2.56
N SER A 251 -12.84 16.25 2.76
CA SER A 251 -13.71 15.77 1.69
C SER A 251 -14.40 16.92 0.96
N LEU A 252 -14.90 17.92 1.69
CA LEU A 252 -15.52 19.13 1.13
C LEU A 252 -14.53 19.95 0.30
N TYR A 253 -13.32 20.22 0.83
CA TYR A 253 -12.29 20.95 0.08
C TYR A 253 -11.99 20.27 -1.27
N TRP A 254 -11.82 18.95 -1.23
CA TRP A 254 -11.55 18.13 -2.41
C TRP A 254 -12.74 18.14 -3.39
N ALA A 255 -13.96 17.97 -2.91
CA ALA A 255 -15.17 18.04 -3.73
C ALA A 255 -15.34 19.42 -4.40
N ALA A 256 -15.23 20.50 -3.64
CA ALA A 256 -15.34 21.87 -4.17
C ALA A 256 -14.27 22.15 -5.23
N LYS A 257 -13.02 21.74 -4.98
CA LYS A 257 -11.92 21.87 -5.91
C LYS A 257 -12.18 21.16 -7.24
N TYR A 258 -12.61 19.90 -7.20
CA TYR A 258 -12.88 19.15 -8.43
C TYR A 258 -14.13 19.64 -9.16
N PHE A 259 -15.16 20.06 -8.44
CA PHE A 259 -16.32 20.73 -9.01
C PHE A 259 -15.90 21.99 -9.78
N LEU A 260 -15.12 22.88 -9.16
CA LEU A 260 -14.66 24.13 -9.77
C LEU A 260 -13.70 23.88 -10.95
N ARG A 261 -12.85 22.87 -10.88
CA ARG A 261 -12.00 22.44 -12.02
C ARG A 261 -12.85 21.97 -13.20
N GLY A 262 -13.90 21.20 -12.94
CA GLY A 262 -14.84 20.74 -13.96
C GLY A 262 -15.63 21.90 -14.57
N PHE A 263 -16.19 22.76 -13.73
CA PHE A 263 -16.99 23.92 -14.13
C PHE A 263 -16.19 24.93 -14.96
N THR A 264 -15.00 25.31 -14.50
CA THR A 264 -14.13 26.26 -15.23
C THR A 264 -13.36 25.62 -16.38
N ARG A 265 -13.33 24.27 -16.44
CA ARG A 265 -12.47 23.48 -17.33
C ARG A 265 -10.98 23.84 -17.20
N SER A 266 -10.57 24.42 -16.07
CA SER A 266 -9.22 24.91 -15.83
C SER A 266 -8.73 24.45 -14.46
N ARG A 267 -7.57 23.76 -14.46
CA ARG A 267 -6.94 23.29 -13.22
C ARG A 267 -6.51 24.45 -12.33
N TRP A 268 -5.98 25.52 -12.93
CA TRP A 268 -5.49 26.67 -12.19
C TRP A 268 -6.64 27.49 -11.59
N LEU A 269 -7.66 27.83 -12.40
CA LEU A 269 -8.82 28.56 -11.88
C LEU A 269 -9.55 27.74 -10.81
N GLY A 270 -9.76 26.45 -11.04
CA GLY A 270 -10.37 25.58 -10.03
C GLY A 270 -9.59 25.53 -8.72
N ASP A 271 -8.25 25.49 -8.79
CA ASP A 271 -7.40 25.50 -7.60
C ASP A 271 -7.50 26.82 -6.83
N VAL A 272 -7.47 27.97 -7.53
CA VAL A 272 -7.60 29.31 -6.93
C VAL A 272 -8.99 29.50 -6.32
N LEU A 273 -10.04 29.18 -7.05
CA LEU A 273 -11.42 29.34 -6.59
C LEU A 273 -11.77 28.38 -5.44
N SER A 274 -11.02 27.29 -5.25
CA SER A 274 -11.21 26.36 -4.13
C SER A 274 -10.59 26.82 -2.82
N LEU A 275 -9.75 27.87 -2.82
CA LEU A 275 -9.06 28.35 -1.63
C LEU A 275 -9.97 28.69 -0.44
N PRO A 276 -11.17 29.28 -0.61
CA PRO A 276 -12.08 29.50 0.52
C PRO A 276 -12.46 28.22 1.27
N PHE A 277 -12.50 27.07 0.58
CA PHE A 277 -12.81 25.77 1.17
C PHE A 277 -11.62 25.14 1.90
N ALA A 278 -10.40 25.67 1.76
CA ALA A 278 -9.21 25.16 2.44
C ALA A 278 -9.20 25.39 3.96
N LEU A 279 -10.14 26.19 4.48
CA LEU A 279 -10.39 26.32 5.93
C LEU A 279 -11.16 25.12 6.49
N ALA A 280 -11.99 24.44 5.69
CA ALA A 280 -12.80 23.32 6.17
C ALA A 280 -11.98 22.14 6.72
N PRO A 281 -10.87 21.69 6.10
CA PRO A 281 -10.02 20.66 6.69
C PRO A 281 -9.42 21.04 8.06
N LEU A 282 -9.18 22.33 8.33
CA LEU A 282 -8.68 22.77 9.65
C LEU A 282 -9.73 22.57 10.74
N MET A 283 -11.01 22.56 10.37
CA MET A 283 -12.11 22.31 11.28
C MET A 283 -12.29 20.82 11.60
N ASP A 284 -11.70 19.91 10.82
CA ASP A 284 -11.79 18.47 11.08
C ASP A 284 -11.29 18.13 12.49
N GLY A 285 -10.31 18.87 13.04
CA GLY A 285 -9.84 18.68 14.41
C GLY A 285 -10.93 18.76 15.49
N MET A 286 -12.00 19.51 15.23
CA MET A 286 -13.13 19.73 16.16
C MET A 286 -14.28 18.73 15.94
N ILE A 287 -14.22 17.91 14.89
CA ILE A 287 -15.27 16.95 14.55
C ILE A 287 -15.00 15.63 15.27
N GLY A 288 -16.03 15.09 15.94
CA GLY A 288 -15.94 13.79 16.62
C GLY A 288 -15.71 12.64 15.66
N GLU A 289 -15.05 11.58 16.12
CA GLU A 289 -14.59 10.47 15.26
C GLU A 289 -15.71 9.78 14.47
N GLY A 290 -16.87 9.52 15.09
CA GLY A 290 -18.00 8.90 14.36
C GLY A 290 -18.49 9.74 13.17
N HIS A 291 -18.52 11.07 13.32
CA HIS A 291 -18.89 11.98 12.23
C HIS A 291 -17.77 12.12 11.19
N LYS A 292 -16.50 11.98 11.61
CA LYS A 292 -15.39 11.89 10.67
C LYS A 292 -15.49 10.65 9.82
N ILE A 293 -15.78 9.49 10.42
CA ILE A 293 -15.93 8.22 9.73
C ILE A 293 -16.99 8.30 8.62
N ASP A 294 -18.13 8.93 8.90
CA ASP A 294 -19.21 9.06 7.92
C ASP A 294 -18.89 9.99 6.74
N GLY A 295 -18.01 10.97 6.95
CA GLY A 295 -17.60 11.95 5.94
C GLY A 295 -16.14 11.87 5.54
N SER A 296 -15.46 10.76 5.82
CA SER A 296 -13.99 10.72 5.76
C SER A 296 -13.46 10.84 4.34
N ASN A 297 -12.22 11.35 4.22
CA ASN A 297 -11.56 11.40 2.92
C ASN A 297 -11.01 10.01 2.54
N GLY A 298 -10.58 9.25 3.54
CA GLY A 298 -10.16 7.85 3.45
C GLY A 298 -10.35 7.11 4.77
N ALA A 299 -9.87 5.88 4.83
CA ALA A 299 -9.88 5.03 6.01
C ALA A 299 -8.52 4.35 6.19
N TYR A 300 -8.18 4.06 7.45
CA TYR A 300 -7.01 3.23 7.78
C TYR A 300 -7.41 2.01 8.59
N PHE A 301 -6.58 0.98 8.54
CA PHE A 301 -6.71 -0.24 9.34
C PHE A 301 -5.33 -0.72 9.79
N LEU A 302 -5.22 -1.03 11.08
CA LEU A 302 -4.13 -1.75 11.69
C LEU A 302 -4.72 -2.98 12.37
N GLY A 303 -4.27 -4.17 11.99
CA GLY A 303 -4.77 -5.41 12.55
C GLY A 303 -3.75 -6.53 12.57
N LYS A 304 -4.09 -7.57 13.31
CA LYS A 304 -3.30 -8.78 13.52
C LYS A 304 -4.00 -9.96 12.88
N LEU A 305 -3.29 -10.75 12.08
CA LEU A 305 -3.85 -11.94 11.43
C LEU A 305 -4.37 -12.91 12.50
N THR A 306 -5.61 -13.39 12.32
CA THR A 306 -6.27 -14.33 13.23
C THR A 306 -6.89 -15.48 12.42
N GLU A 307 -7.14 -16.61 13.08
CA GLU A 307 -7.84 -17.76 12.50
C GLU A 307 -9.36 -17.52 12.39
N THR A 308 -9.87 -16.55 13.14
CA THR A 308 -11.30 -16.23 13.21
C THR A 308 -11.67 -15.07 12.28
N SER A 309 -12.55 -15.33 11.31
CA SER A 309 -13.14 -14.27 10.49
C SER A 309 -14.32 -13.62 11.21
N ILE A 310 -14.50 -12.31 11.02
CA ILE A 310 -15.80 -11.67 11.27
C ILE A 310 -16.89 -12.39 10.47
N SER A 311 -18.01 -12.65 11.15
CA SER A 311 -19.20 -13.25 10.53
C SER A 311 -20.04 -12.21 9.78
N LEU A 312 -20.78 -12.65 8.76
CA LEU A 312 -21.74 -11.79 8.05
C LEU A 312 -22.80 -11.19 8.99
N SER A 313 -23.20 -11.92 10.03
CA SER A 313 -24.19 -11.44 11.01
C SER A 313 -23.67 -10.32 11.92
N SER A 314 -22.35 -10.23 12.14
CA SER A 314 -21.76 -9.30 13.11
C SER A 314 -21.11 -8.07 12.48
N ILE A 315 -20.99 -7.99 11.15
CA ILE A 315 -20.30 -6.86 10.49
C ILE A 315 -21.04 -5.53 10.67
N VAL A 316 -22.37 -5.55 10.82
CA VAL A 316 -23.16 -4.32 11.05
C VAL A 316 -22.83 -3.72 12.42
N ASP A 317 -22.59 -4.57 13.42
CA ASP A 317 -22.20 -4.15 14.78
C ASP A 317 -20.80 -3.51 14.82
N GLU A 318 -19.98 -3.75 13.79
CA GLU A 318 -18.67 -3.11 13.61
C GLU A 318 -18.77 -1.68 13.08
N TYR A 319 -19.97 -1.16 12.77
CA TYR A 319 -20.11 0.23 12.31
C TYR A 319 -19.72 1.23 13.41
N ARG A 320 -18.79 2.14 13.10
CA ARG A 320 -18.24 3.14 14.04
C ARG A 320 -18.65 4.59 13.73
N GLY A 321 -19.49 4.79 12.71
CA GLY A 321 -19.97 6.12 12.34
C GLY A 321 -21.04 6.67 13.29
N ALA A 322 -21.55 7.85 12.97
CA ALA A 322 -22.52 8.59 13.78
C ALA A 322 -23.98 8.25 13.45
N GLN A 323 -24.27 7.55 12.35
CA GLN A 323 -25.63 7.14 11.96
C GLN A 323 -26.11 5.88 12.72
N ARG A 324 -25.97 5.88 14.05
CA ARG A 324 -26.41 4.78 14.91
C ARG A 324 -27.85 4.94 15.38
#